data_AF-A0A1A7XP93-F1
#
_entry.id   AF-A0A1A7XP93-F1
#
_cell.length_a   1.000
_cell.length_b   1.000
_cell.length_c   1.000
_cell.angle_alpha   90.00
_cell.angle_beta   90.00
_cell.angle_gamma   90.00
#
_symmetry.space_group_name_H-M   'P 1'
#
loop_
_entity.id
_entity.type
_entity.pdbx_description
1 polymer ?
#
loop_
_entity_poly.entity_id
_entity_poly.type
_entity_poly.pdbx_seq_one_letter_code
_entity_poly.pdbx_strand_id
1 'polypeptide(L)'
;ETVKDEAAFEDKIVDVMVLEDPQNMFQALENLEMSSLLHATSNLEAIRIQIHKDLMSRLLEGLRSRGQTSVQAQQRLLRVLHGQLLGMEGRLKEERRARMTTLAGQCNLETREEMEAEHCREAAEKAQAKLLCQHANQQELLQCSVLLEKLHKLSQSRLQRVLLARHEEASAKVQRQIIEWRRVELHKIFSEELEEATRMGELEKSTARSLQHEYFTCQDQLEEVLDVVVANQRYVLSERSAQRKFLVHSLHSLEGLISDTFSNTSVTLDSWFNHMRRGSLIPAEETDQLQEKAQTELLMVRQRLDETLNQEKRAMRCGLIKKRRELISDLVRVHKQRQKDLSVVSKSLEEERDIAQHLQCWQNLLTAHCLELAELINTLDEEAAADIRKVTMRVIQGAIADIKAIQPSAAQAVLSLLPPGAKQLDLQVEPEPG
;
A
#
# COMPACT_ATOMS: atom_id res chain seq x y z
N GLU A 1 -3.22 -15.53 9.42
CA GLU A 1 -1.83 -15.57 8.89
C GLU A 1 -0.83 -15.80 10.03
N THR A 2 0.47 -15.97 9.73
CA THR A 2 1.50 -15.95 10.77
C THR A 2 1.79 -14.51 11.23
N VAL A 3 2.24 -14.33 12.48
CA VAL A 3 2.67 -13.00 13.01
C VAL A 3 3.70 -12.33 12.11
N LYS A 4 4.55 -13.13 11.46
CA LYS A 4 5.59 -12.64 10.56
C LYS A 4 5.02 -12.08 9.26
N ASP A 5 3.95 -12.68 8.74
CA ASP A 5 3.30 -12.21 7.51
C ASP A 5 2.60 -10.87 7.74
N GLU A 6 1.95 -10.71 8.90
CA GLU A 6 1.30 -9.46 9.31
C GLU A 6 2.32 -8.32 9.46
N ALA A 7 3.48 -8.60 10.05
CA ALA A 7 4.56 -7.62 10.16
C ALA A 7 5.23 -7.30 8.82
N ALA A 8 5.44 -8.31 7.97
CA ALA A 8 6.06 -8.13 6.65
C ALA A 8 5.17 -7.33 5.67
N PHE A 9 3.84 -7.39 5.85
CA PHE A 9 2.90 -6.60 5.05
C PHE A 9 3.19 -5.09 5.15
N GLU A 10 3.51 -4.62 6.36
CA GLU A 10 3.73 -3.19 6.63
C GLU A 10 5.09 -2.69 6.12
N ASP A 11 5.98 -3.54 5.60
CA ASP A 11 7.23 -3.09 4.98
C ASP A 11 7.01 -2.31 3.69
N LYS A 12 5.89 -2.55 3.02
CA LYS A 12 5.59 -1.98 1.70
C LYS A 12 5.66 -0.46 1.70
N ILE A 13 5.29 0.21 2.80
CA ILE A 13 5.38 1.67 2.90
C ILE A 13 6.83 2.18 2.84
N VAL A 14 7.78 1.42 3.41
CA VAL A 14 9.20 1.74 3.30
C VAL A 14 9.65 1.62 1.84
N ASP A 15 9.20 0.58 1.15
CA ASP A 15 9.52 0.40 -0.27
C ASP A 15 8.96 1.55 -1.11
N VAL A 16 7.73 2.00 -0.84
CA VAL A 16 7.16 3.19 -1.49
C VAL A 16 8.02 4.43 -1.25
N MET A 17 8.43 4.69 0.00
CA MET A 17 9.19 5.90 0.32
C MET A 17 10.65 5.87 -0.18
N VAL A 18 11.23 4.68 -0.35
CA VAL A 18 12.68 4.50 -0.59
C VAL A 18 13.01 4.08 -2.02
N LEU A 19 12.20 3.20 -2.62
CA LEU A 19 12.52 2.52 -3.87
C LEU A 19 11.64 2.94 -5.04
N GLU A 20 10.41 3.38 -4.77
CA GLU A 20 9.45 3.70 -5.83
C GLU A 20 9.87 4.95 -6.60
N ASP A 21 9.63 4.96 -7.90
CA ASP A 21 9.81 6.15 -8.72
C ASP A 21 8.85 7.24 -8.20
N PRO A 22 9.33 8.48 -7.99
CA PRO A 22 8.47 9.57 -7.57
C PRO A 22 7.18 9.75 -8.38
N GLN A 23 7.19 9.42 -9.67
CA GLN A 23 6.00 9.47 -10.53
C GLN A 23 4.95 8.39 -10.18
N ASN A 24 5.39 7.29 -9.57
CA ASN A 24 4.56 6.12 -9.26
C ASN A 24 4.21 6.00 -7.77
N MET A 25 4.87 6.76 -6.88
CA MET A 25 4.68 6.69 -5.43
C MET A 25 3.20 6.80 -5.01
N PHE A 26 2.43 7.70 -5.61
CA PHE A 26 1.01 7.87 -5.28
C PHE A 26 0.17 6.67 -5.69
N GLN A 27 0.42 6.09 -6.87
CA GLN A 27 -0.26 4.86 -7.29
C GLN A 27 0.09 3.68 -6.38
N ALA A 28 1.36 3.57 -5.97
CA ALA A 28 1.79 2.54 -5.04
C ALA A 28 1.11 2.70 -3.66
N LEU A 29 0.88 3.93 -3.19
CA LEU A 29 0.10 4.21 -1.99
C LEU A 29 -1.38 3.80 -2.12
N GLU A 30 -2.03 4.09 -3.25
CA GLU A 30 -3.42 3.66 -3.49
C GLU A 30 -3.53 2.13 -3.46
N ASN A 31 -2.59 1.43 -4.09
CA ASN A 31 -2.54 -0.03 -4.08
C ASN A 31 -2.32 -0.59 -2.66
N LEU A 32 -1.50 0.09 -1.85
CA LEU A 32 -1.26 -0.26 -0.45
C LEU A 32 -2.49 0.00 0.43
N GLU A 33 -3.23 1.08 0.18
CA GLU A 33 -4.50 1.39 0.85
C GLU A 33 -5.52 0.28 0.60
N MET A 34 -5.73 -0.08 -0.67
CA MET A 34 -6.63 -1.18 -1.03
C MET A 34 -6.20 -2.51 -0.41
N SER A 35 -4.91 -2.84 -0.47
CA SER A 35 -4.36 -4.04 0.16
C SER A 35 -4.57 -4.03 1.68
N SER A 36 -4.47 -2.87 2.32
CA SER A 36 -4.66 -2.72 3.77
C SER A 36 -6.10 -2.97 4.17
N LEU A 37 -7.06 -2.45 3.41
CA LEU A 37 -8.49 -2.67 3.60
C LEU A 37 -8.87 -4.16 3.46
N LEU A 38 -8.31 -4.84 2.46
CA LEU A 38 -8.54 -6.27 2.26
C LEU A 38 -7.95 -7.11 3.39
N HIS A 39 -6.71 -6.80 3.81
CA HIS A 39 -6.05 -7.49 4.92
C HIS A 39 -6.83 -7.30 6.24
N ALA A 40 -7.23 -6.06 6.53
CA ALA A 40 -8.10 -5.68 7.63
C ALA A 40 -9.41 -6.50 7.68
N THR A 41 -10.10 -6.58 6.54
CA THR A 41 -11.37 -7.32 6.40
C THR A 41 -11.15 -8.82 6.62
N SER A 42 -10.11 -9.40 6.02
CA SER A 42 -9.77 -10.82 6.16
C SER A 42 -9.47 -11.21 7.62
N ASN A 43 -8.72 -10.36 8.34
CA ASN A 43 -8.41 -10.57 9.75
C ASN A 43 -9.66 -10.51 10.63
N LEU A 44 -10.56 -9.55 10.37
CA LEU A 44 -11.80 -9.45 11.12
C LEU A 44 -12.70 -10.68 10.90
N GLU A 45 -12.77 -11.21 9.68
CA GLU A 45 -13.51 -12.44 9.40
C GLU A 45 -12.90 -13.67 10.10
N ALA A 46 -11.57 -13.74 10.25
CA ALA A 46 -10.94 -14.79 11.04
C ALA A 46 -11.28 -14.67 12.53
N ILE A 47 -11.30 -13.45 13.06
CA ILE A 47 -11.68 -13.17 14.45
C ILE A 47 -13.15 -13.47 14.70
N ARG A 48 -14.05 -13.12 13.76
CA ARG A 48 -15.49 -13.43 13.81
C ARG A 48 -15.73 -14.91 14.10
N ILE A 49 -14.97 -15.82 13.47
CA ILE A 49 -15.07 -17.26 13.71
C ILE A 49 -14.70 -17.62 15.16
N GLN A 50 -13.72 -16.95 15.74
CA GLN A 50 -13.36 -17.16 17.14
C GLN A 50 -14.47 -16.67 18.08
N ILE A 51 -15.05 -15.49 17.82
CA ILE A 51 -16.17 -14.96 18.60
C ILE A 51 -17.38 -15.90 18.52
N HIS A 52 -17.66 -16.47 17.35
CA HIS A 52 -18.71 -17.48 17.18
C HIS A 52 -18.49 -18.72 18.03
N LYS A 53 -17.25 -19.24 18.10
CA LYS A 53 -16.93 -20.39 18.96
C LYS A 53 -17.14 -20.08 20.43
N ASP A 54 -16.72 -18.88 20.85
CA ASP A 54 -16.89 -18.41 22.22
C ASP A 54 -18.38 -18.23 22.58
N LEU A 55 -19.19 -17.73 21.64
CA LEU A 55 -20.62 -17.58 21.80
C LEU A 55 -21.32 -18.95 21.93
N MET A 56 -21.05 -19.88 21.01
CA MET A 56 -21.59 -21.25 21.09
C MET A 56 -21.19 -21.93 22.40
N SER A 57 -19.96 -21.72 22.85
CA SER A 57 -19.46 -22.27 24.11
C SER A 57 -20.27 -21.76 25.31
N ARG A 58 -20.53 -20.46 25.38
CA ARG A 58 -21.32 -19.83 26.45
C ARG A 58 -22.79 -20.25 26.43
N LEU A 59 -23.41 -20.29 25.26
CA LEU A 59 -24.80 -20.71 25.12
C LEU A 59 -24.99 -22.15 25.64
N LEU A 60 -24.07 -23.06 25.29
CA LEU A 60 -24.10 -24.44 25.77
C LEU A 60 -23.75 -24.58 27.26
N GLU A 61 -22.92 -23.68 27.79
CA GLU A 61 -22.64 -23.61 29.23
C GLU A 61 -23.84 -23.09 30.03
N GLY A 62 -24.57 -22.12 29.50
CA GLY A 62 -25.83 -21.63 30.04
C GLY A 62 -26.85 -22.77 30.21
N LEU A 63 -27.00 -23.63 29.18
CA LEU A 63 -27.86 -24.82 29.28
C LEU A 63 -27.43 -25.77 30.40
N ARG A 64 -26.11 -26.00 30.57
CA ARG A 64 -25.59 -26.86 31.63
C ARG A 64 -25.91 -26.27 33.00
N SER A 65 -25.66 -24.97 33.20
CA SER A 65 -25.89 -24.29 34.50
C SER A 65 -27.35 -24.36 34.94
N ARG A 66 -28.28 -24.31 33.99
CA ARG A 66 -29.73 -24.46 34.21
C ARG A 66 -30.19 -25.93 34.37
N GLY A 67 -29.27 -26.89 34.30
CA GLY A 67 -29.58 -28.32 34.40
C GLY A 67 -30.33 -28.91 33.19
N GLN A 68 -30.35 -28.20 32.06
CA GLN A 68 -31.13 -28.57 30.87
C GLN A 68 -30.39 -29.49 29.90
N THR A 69 -29.10 -29.75 30.16
CA THR A 69 -28.28 -30.72 29.43
C THR A 69 -27.27 -31.37 30.37
N SER A 70 -26.88 -32.62 30.07
CA SER A 70 -25.79 -33.28 30.79
C SER A 70 -24.42 -32.72 30.40
N VAL A 71 -23.44 -32.86 31.29
CA VAL A 71 -22.03 -32.48 31.02
C VAL A 71 -21.47 -33.23 29.81
N GLN A 72 -21.79 -34.53 29.69
CA GLN A 72 -21.35 -35.36 28.59
C GLN A 72 -21.93 -34.91 27.25
N ALA A 73 -23.23 -34.59 27.22
CA ALA A 73 -23.90 -34.06 26.02
C ALA A 73 -23.31 -32.70 25.61
N GLN A 74 -23.11 -31.79 26.56
CA GLN A 74 -22.49 -30.48 26.30
C GLN A 74 -21.08 -30.63 25.69
N GLN A 75 -20.23 -31.46 26.29
CA GLN A 75 -18.87 -31.69 25.80
C GLN A 75 -18.84 -32.40 24.44
N ARG A 76 -19.79 -33.30 24.15
CA ARG A 76 -19.92 -33.90 22.83
C ARG A 76 -20.28 -32.82 21.81
N LEU A 77 -21.33 -32.05 22.07
CA LEU A 77 -21.83 -31.03 21.16
C LEU A 77 -20.76 -29.97 20.85
N LEU A 78 -20.03 -29.49 21.86
CA LEU A 78 -18.90 -28.57 21.67
C LEU A 78 -17.79 -29.17 20.79
N ARG A 79 -17.45 -30.45 20.99
CA ARG A 79 -16.42 -31.12 20.16
C ARG A 79 -16.87 -31.24 18.71
N VAL A 80 -18.12 -31.62 18.46
CA VAL A 80 -18.65 -31.78 17.11
C VAL A 80 -18.74 -30.42 16.42
N LEU A 81 -19.30 -29.40 17.08
CA LEU A 81 -19.37 -28.03 16.55
C LEU A 81 -17.98 -27.51 16.18
N HIS A 82 -17.00 -27.60 17.08
CA HIS A 82 -15.64 -27.17 16.78
C HIS A 82 -15.01 -27.95 15.62
N GLY A 83 -15.26 -29.25 15.53
CA GLY A 83 -14.80 -30.10 14.43
C GLY A 83 -15.41 -29.71 13.10
N GLN A 84 -16.73 -29.51 13.05
CA GLN A 84 -17.45 -29.08 11.85
C GLN A 84 -17.03 -27.69 11.39
N LEU A 85 -16.85 -26.74 12.32
CA LEU A 85 -16.33 -25.40 12.03
C LEU A 85 -14.92 -25.46 11.43
N LEU A 86 -14.04 -26.29 11.97
CA LEU A 86 -12.70 -26.48 11.41
C LEU A 86 -12.74 -27.13 10.02
N GLY A 87 -13.59 -28.14 9.84
CA GLY A 87 -13.79 -28.79 8.54
C GLY A 87 -14.36 -27.84 7.49
N MET A 88 -15.33 -27.00 7.87
CA MET A 88 -15.89 -25.94 7.04
C MET A 88 -14.81 -24.95 6.58
N GLU A 89 -13.97 -24.46 7.50
CA GLU A 89 -12.87 -23.55 7.19
C GLU A 89 -11.90 -24.16 6.16
N GLY A 90 -11.62 -25.46 6.29
CA GLY A 90 -10.84 -26.22 5.30
C GLY A 90 -11.49 -26.21 3.91
N ARG A 91 -12.77 -26.59 3.83
CA ARG A 91 -13.53 -26.63 2.57
C ARG A 91 -13.61 -25.24 1.90
N LEU A 92 -13.93 -24.21 2.67
CA LEU A 92 -14.01 -22.84 2.16
C LEU A 92 -12.67 -22.31 1.65
N LYS A 93 -11.56 -22.68 2.31
CA LYS A 93 -10.21 -22.33 1.86
C LYS A 93 -9.87 -23.00 0.53
N GLU A 94 -10.25 -24.26 0.35
CA GLU A 94 -10.07 -24.99 -0.91
C GLU A 94 -10.94 -24.41 -2.03
N GLU A 95 -12.22 -24.13 -1.76
CA GLU A 95 -13.12 -23.49 -2.72
C GLU A 95 -12.59 -22.11 -3.14
N ARG A 96 -12.18 -21.28 -2.16
CA ARG A 96 -11.59 -19.96 -2.46
C ARG A 96 -10.40 -20.11 -3.38
N ARG A 97 -9.51 -21.08 -3.11
CA ARG A 97 -8.34 -21.34 -3.97
C ARG A 97 -8.78 -21.74 -5.37
N ALA A 98 -9.72 -22.68 -5.50
CA ALA A 98 -10.21 -23.14 -6.79
C ALA A 98 -10.81 -21.99 -7.62
N ARG A 99 -11.72 -21.20 -7.02
CA ARG A 99 -12.36 -20.06 -7.70
C ARG A 99 -11.36 -18.98 -8.09
N MET A 100 -10.40 -18.67 -7.22
CA MET A 100 -9.35 -17.70 -7.52
C MET A 100 -8.45 -18.15 -8.67
N THR A 101 -8.11 -19.44 -8.72
CA THR A 101 -7.33 -20.00 -9.85
C THR A 101 -8.11 -19.93 -11.16
N THR A 102 -9.39 -20.29 -11.16
CA THR A 102 -10.26 -20.18 -12.35
C THR A 102 -10.38 -18.73 -12.81
N LEU A 103 -10.63 -17.81 -11.87
CA LEU A 103 -10.72 -16.39 -12.16
C LEU A 103 -9.42 -15.84 -12.73
N ALA A 104 -8.27 -16.19 -12.15
CA ALA A 104 -6.96 -15.79 -12.67
C ALA A 104 -6.75 -16.28 -14.12
N GLY A 105 -7.17 -17.51 -14.44
CA GLY A 105 -7.16 -18.02 -15.80
C GLY A 105 -8.02 -17.20 -16.77
N GLN A 106 -9.23 -16.81 -16.35
CA GLN A 106 -10.12 -15.95 -17.14
C GLN A 106 -9.54 -14.54 -17.34
N CYS A 107 -9.01 -13.92 -16.27
CA CYS A 107 -8.39 -12.60 -16.33
C CYS A 107 -7.18 -12.59 -17.27
N ASN A 108 -6.36 -13.65 -17.24
CA ASN A 108 -5.21 -13.79 -18.13
C ASN A 108 -5.63 -13.92 -19.60
N LEU A 109 -6.66 -14.72 -19.88
CA LEU A 109 -7.20 -14.86 -21.23
C LEU A 109 -7.76 -13.53 -21.75
N GLU A 110 -8.57 -12.86 -20.93
CA GLU A 110 -9.18 -11.58 -21.26
C GLU A 110 -8.10 -10.50 -21.51
N THR A 111 -7.08 -10.43 -20.65
CA THR A 111 -5.94 -9.52 -20.84
C THR A 111 -5.28 -9.76 -22.19
N ARG A 112 -5.05 -11.04 -22.51
CA ARG A 112 -4.40 -11.42 -23.76
C ARG A 112 -5.24 -11.00 -24.97
N GLU A 113 -6.52 -11.33 -24.99
CA GLU A 113 -7.43 -11.03 -26.11
C GLU A 113 -7.56 -9.51 -26.33
N GLU A 114 -7.74 -8.74 -25.27
CA GLU A 114 -7.90 -7.28 -25.34
C GLU A 114 -6.61 -6.59 -25.77
N MET A 115 -5.45 -7.04 -25.25
CA MET A 115 -4.15 -6.51 -25.67
C MET A 115 -3.83 -6.88 -27.13
N GLU A 116 -4.15 -8.10 -27.58
CA GLU A 116 -3.99 -8.51 -28.98
C GLU A 116 -4.90 -7.68 -29.91
N ALA A 117 -6.14 -7.41 -29.51
CA ALA A 117 -7.06 -6.55 -30.26
C ALA A 117 -6.54 -5.11 -30.36
N GLU A 118 -6.00 -4.57 -29.27
CA GLU A 118 -5.41 -3.23 -29.23
C GLU A 118 -4.17 -3.14 -30.12
N HIS A 119 -3.29 -4.14 -30.10
CA HIS A 119 -2.13 -4.18 -31.02
C HIS A 119 -2.55 -4.28 -32.50
N CYS A 120 -3.60 -5.05 -32.81
CA CYS A 120 -4.16 -5.11 -34.16
C CYS A 120 -4.69 -3.74 -34.61
N ARG A 121 -5.39 -3.02 -33.72
CA ARG A 121 -5.90 -1.66 -33.97
C ARG A 121 -4.75 -0.69 -34.25
N GLU A 122 -3.70 -0.70 -33.43
CA GLU A 122 -2.51 0.14 -33.63
C GLU A 122 -1.81 -0.13 -34.95
N ALA A 123 -1.69 -1.41 -35.34
CA ALA A 123 -1.10 -1.80 -36.61
C ALA A 123 -1.92 -1.26 -37.80
N ALA A 124 -3.24 -1.34 -37.73
CA ALA A 124 -4.15 -0.78 -38.74
C ALA A 124 -4.03 0.75 -38.83
N GLU A 125 -3.99 1.44 -37.70
CA GLU A 125 -3.80 2.90 -37.65
C GLU A 125 -2.45 3.33 -38.21
N LYS A 126 -1.36 2.60 -37.89
CA LYS A 126 -0.04 2.85 -38.49
C LYS A 126 -0.04 2.63 -40.01
N ALA A 127 -0.73 1.60 -40.49
CA ALA A 127 -0.88 1.35 -41.92
C ALA A 127 -1.66 2.47 -42.62
N GLN A 128 -2.76 2.92 -42.03
CA GLN A 128 -3.55 4.04 -42.53
C GLN A 128 -2.77 5.35 -42.51
N ALA A 129 -2.05 5.63 -41.42
CA ALA A 129 -1.20 6.82 -41.31
C ALA A 129 -0.16 6.83 -42.44
N LYS A 130 0.53 5.71 -42.70
CA LYS A 130 1.48 5.58 -43.82
C LYS A 130 0.84 5.88 -45.18
N LEU A 131 -0.40 5.46 -45.42
CA LEU A 131 -1.11 5.74 -46.68
C LEU A 131 -1.44 7.23 -46.83
N LEU A 132 -1.92 7.89 -45.77
CA LEU A 132 -2.25 9.32 -45.79
C LEU A 132 -1.00 10.20 -45.94
N CYS A 133 0.14 9.69 -45.48
CA CYS A 133 1.42 10.38 -45.38
C CYS A 133 2.30 10.27 -46.64
N GLN A 134 1.84 9.63 -47.71
CA GLN A 134 2.64 9.33 -48.91
C GLN A 134 3.27 10.56 -49.59
N HIS A 135 2.73 11.76 -49.38
CA HIS A 135 3.15 13.00 -50.04
C HIS A 135 3.51 14.13 -49.06
N ALA A 136 3.66 13.84 -47.77
CA ALA A 136 3.88 14.87 -46.74
C ALA A 136 5.37 15.15 -46.48
N ASN A 137 5.66 16.30 -45.85
CA ASN A 137 7.01 16.72 -45.49
C ASN A 137 7.61 15.79 -44.42
N GLN A 138 8.88 15.38 -44.59
CA GLN A 138 9.58 14.45 -43.72
C GLN A 138 9.63 14.88 -42.24
N GLN A 139 9.73 16.18 -41.96
CA GLN A 139 9.74 16.68 -40.59
C GLN A 139 8.37 16.56 -39.90
N GLU A 140 7.29 16.83 -40.64
CA GLU A 140 5.91 16.67 -40.14
C GLU A 140 5.56 15.19 -39.95
N LEU A 141 6.04 14.32 -40.84
CA LEU A 141 5.89 12.86 -40.73
C LEU A 141 6.53 12.31 -39.46
N LEU A 142 7.74 12.75 -39.13
CA LEU A 142 8.42 12.35 -37.90
C LEU A 142 7.64 12.80 -36.66
N GLN A 143 7.16 14.04 -36.64
CA GLN A 143 6.36 14.57 -35.53
C GLN A 143 5.05 13.80 -35.36
N CYS A 144 4.31 13.54 -36.45
CA CYS A 144 3.09 12.75 -36.43
C CYS A 144 3.34 11.31 -35.97
N SER A 145 4.44 10.67 -36.40
CA SER A 145 4.81 9.33 -35.95
C SER A 145 5.07 9.28 -34.44
N VAL A 146 5.83 10.25 -33.90
CA VAL A 146 6.11 10.35 -32.47
C VAL A 146 4.83 10.56 -31.66
N LEU A 147 3.92 11.42 -32.14
CA LEU A 147 2.63 11.65 -31.47
C LEU A 147 1.74 10.41 -31.52
N LEU A 148 1.69 9.69 -32.65
CA LEU A 148 0.92 8.46 -32.79
C LEU A 148 1.44 7.37 -31.86
N GLU A 149 2.76 7.20 -31.77
CA GLU A 149 3.38 6.28 -30.81
C GLU A 149 3.09 6.66 -29.35
N LYS A 150 3.12 7.95 -29.01
CA LYS A 150 2.71 8.42 -27.68
C LYS A 150 1.25 8.10 -27.39
N LEU A 151 0.36 8.32 -28.35
CA LEU A 151 -1.07 8.00 -28.22
C LEU A 151 -1.28 6.50 -28.00
N HIS A 152 -0.60 5.65 -28.78
CA HIS A 152 -0.63 4.19 -28.65
C HIS A 152 -0.17 3.73 -27.27
N LYS A 153 0.98 4.25 -26.78
CA LYS A 153 1.45 3.99 -25.42
C LYS A 153 0.42 4.38 -24.36
N LEU A 154 -0.18 5.57 -24.47
CA LEU A 154 -1.22 6.01 -23.53
C LEU A 154 -2.46 5.13 -23.59
N SER A 155 -2.85 4.67 -24.77
CA SER A 155 -4.00 3.78 -24.97
C SER A 155 -3.75 2.41 -24.33
N GLN A 156 -2.59 1.80 -24.57
CA GLN A 156 -2.19 0.55 -23.91
C GLN A 156 -2.14 0.70 -22.39
N SER A 157 -1.51 1.75 -21.87
CA SER A 157 -1.46 2.01 -20.42
C SER A 157 -2.85 2.24 -19.82
N ARG A 158 -3.77 2.85 -20.57
CA ARG A 158 -5.17 2.97 -20.14
C ARG A 158 -5.87 1.61 -20.14
N LEU A 159 -5.73 0.82 -21.19
CA LEU A 159 -6.32 -0.51 -21.30
C LEU A 159 -5.84 -1.42 -20.16
N GLN A 160 -4.54 -1.44 -19.89
CA GLN A 160 -3.94 -2.19 -18.77
C GLN A 160 -4.57 -1.79 -17.42
N ARG A 161 -4.74 -0.49 -17.16
CA ARG A 161 -5.38 -0.01 -15.92
C ARG A 161 -6.84 -0.43 -15.82
N VAL A 162 -7.60 -0.34 -16.92
CA VAL A 162 -9.01 -0.76 -16.95
C VAL A 162 -9.14 -2.26 -16.71
N LEU A 163 -8.30 -3.06 -17.36
CA LEU A 163 -8.25 -4.51 -17.19
C LEU A 163 -7.93 -4.88 -15.74
N LEU A 164 -6.90 -4.26 -15.16
CA LEU A 164 -6.51 -4.49 -13.78
C LEU A 164 -7.66 -4.19 -12.82
N ALA A 165 -8.31 -3.03 -12.95
CA ALA A 165 -9.46 -2.66 -12.12
C ALA A 165 -10.62 -3.67 -12.26
N ARG A 166 -10.91 -4.14 -13.48
CA ARG A 166 -11.93 -5.17 -13.73
C ARG A 166 -11.58 -6.50 -13.04
N HIS A 167 -10.31 -6.91 -13.08
CA HIS A 167 -9.86 -8.15 -12.43
C HIS A 167 -9.89 -8.05 -10.92
N GLU A 168 -9.50 -6.90 -10.36
CA GLU A 168 -9.59 -6.62 -8.93
C GLU A 168 -11.05 -6.63 -8.45
N GLU A 169 -11.97 -6.03 -9.20
CA GLU A 169 -13.41 -6.07 -8.89
C GLU A 169 -13.95 -7.51 -8.89
N ALA A 170 -13.60 -8.29 -9.92
CA ALA A 170 -14.01 -9.69 -10.01
C ALA A 170 -13.44 -10.53 -8.85
N SER A 171 -12.18 -10.30 -8.48
CA SER A 171 -11.55 -10.94 -7.33
C SER A 171 -12.26 -10.57 -6.02
N ALA A 172 -12.53 -9.29 -5.80
CA ALA A 172 -13.27 -8.81 -4.64
C ALA A 172 -14.68 -9.41 -4.57
N LYS A 173 -15.36 -9.61 -5.71
CA LYS A 173 -16.66 -10.29 -5.77
C LYS A 173 -16.59 -11.74 -5.31
N VAL A 174 -15.59 -12.50 -5.77
CA VAL A 174 -15.38 -13.89 -5.31
C VAL A 174 -15.08 -13.91 -3.81
N GLN A 175 -14.25 -13.00 -3.30
CA GLN A 175 -13.96 -12.94 -1.86
C GLN A 175 -15.21 -12.67 -1.02
N ARG A 176 -16.04 -11.70 -1.44
CA ARG A 176 -17.32 -11.40 -0.77
C ARG A 176 -18.25 -12.61 -0.71
N GLN A 177 -18.40 -13.33 -1.82
CA GLN A 177 -19.23 -14.54 -1.87
C GLN A 177 -18.73 -15.64 -0.92
N ILE A 178 -17.41 -15.83 -0.79
CA ILE A 178 -16.84 -16.80 0.15
C ILE A 178 -17.13 -16.38 1.60
N ILE A 179 -17.06 -15.08 1.92
CA ILE A 179 -17.39 -14.56 3.25
C ILE A 179 -18.88 -14.74 3.57
N GLU A 180 -19.77 -14.41 2.63
CA GLU A 180 -21.20 -14.62 2.77
C GLU A 180 -21.51 -16.11 3.00
N TRP A 181 -20.91 -17.00 2.20
CA TRP A 181 -21.10 -18.44 2.37
C TRP A 181 -20.59 -18.93 3.74
N ARG A 182 -19.43 -18.44 4.17
CA ARG A 182 -18.89 -18.74 5.51
C ARG A 182 -19.92 -18.42 6.60
N ARG A 183 -20.50 -17.21 6.59
CA ARG A 183 -21.47 -16.78 7.60
C ARG A 183 -22.73 -17.65 7.61
N VAL A 184 -23.28 -17.95 6.43
CA VAL A 184 -24.45 -18.85 6.31
C VAL A 184 -24.16 -20.25 6.86
N GLU A 185 -22.99 -20.80 6.53
CA GLU A 185 -22.60 -22.15 6.96
C GLU A 185 -22.36 -22.23 8.49
N LEU A 186 -21.94 -21.13 9.15
CA LEU A 186 -21.86 -21.06 10.61
C LEU A 186 -23.22 -21.28 11.27
N HIS A 187 -24.26 -20.60 10.80
CA HIS A 187 -25.61 -20.72 11.35
C HIS A 187 -26.20 -22.11 11.07
N LYS A 188 -25.91 -22.65 9.90
CA LYS A 188 -26.33 -23.99 9.50
C LYS A 188 -25.73 -25.07 10.41
N ILE A 189 -24.41 -25.03 10.62
CA ILE A 189 -23.70 -25.96 11.51
C ILE A 189 -24.33 -25.99 12.90
N PHE A 190 -24.60 -24.82 13.48
CA PHE A 190 -25.21 -24.76 14.80
C PHE A 190 -26.62 -25.34 14.82
N SER A 191 -27.45 -24.98 13.83
CA SER A 191 -28.84 -25.45 13.74
C SER A 191 -28.92 -26.96 13.54
N GLU A 192 -28.12 -27.52 12.64
CA GLU A 192 -28.08 -28.97 12.35
C GLU A 192 -27.63 -29.77 13.57
N GLU A 193 -26.65 -29.28 14.33
CA GLU A 193 -26.17 -29.97 15.54
C GLU A 193 -27.18 -29.92 16.69
N LEU A 194 -28.02 -28.87 16.79
CA LEU A 194 -29.15 -28.85 17.74
C LEU A 194 -30.25 -29.85 17.35
N GLU A 195 -30.54 -29.97 16.05
CA GLU A 195 -31.48 -30.97 15.55
C GLU A 195 -30.97 -32.40 15.79
N GLU A 196 -29.68 -32.64 15.59
CA GLU A 196 -29.04 -33.93 15.89
C GLU A 196 -29.08 -34.23 17.39
N ALA A 197 -28.70 -33.27 18.25
CA ALA A 197 -28.79 -33.45 19.71
C ALA A 197 -30.22 -33.77 20.17
N THR A 198 -31.23 -33.17 19.53
CA THR A 198 -32.64 -33.48 19.79
C THR A 198 -33.01 -34.90 19.34
N ARG A 199 -32.56 -35.33 18.15
CA ARG A 199 -32.79 -36.69 17.63
C ARG A 199 -32.14 -37.77 18.50
N MET A 200 -30.96 -37.47 19.03
CA MET A 200 -30.21 -38.36 19.93
C MET A 200 -30.76 -38.39 21.36
N GLY A 201 -31.80 -37.60 21.67
CA GLY A 201 -32.39 -37.51 23.00
C GLY A 201 -31.49 -36.82 24.04
N GLU A 202 -30.44 -36.13 23.59
CA GLU A 202 -29.50 -35.42 24.45
C GLU A 202 -30.02 -34.03 24.86
N LEU A 203 -30.94 -33.48 24.07
CA LEU A 203 -31.57 -32.19 24.31
C LEU A 203 -33.09 -32.27 24.03
N GLU A 204 -33.90 -31.67 24.90
CA GLU A 204 -35.34 -31.57 24.66
C GLU A 204 -35.65 -30.63 23.49
N LYS A 205 -36.69 -30.96 22.71
CA LYS A 205 -37.09 -30.15 21.53
C LYS A 205 -37.52 -28.71 21.88
N SER A 206 -38.07 -28.50 23.06
CA SER A 206 -38.40 -27.16 23.60
C SER A 206 -37.12 -26.36 23.88
N THR A 207 -36.17 -26.98 24.57
CA THR A 207 -34.87 -26.40 24.90
C THR A 207 -34.05 -26.08 23.66
N ALA A 208 -34.00 -26.98 22.67
CA ALA A 208 -33.33 -26.76 21.40
C ALA A 208 -33.88 -25.53 20.65
N ARG A 209 -35.21 -25.37 20.62
CA ARG A 209 -35.87 -24.21 20.01
C ARG A 209 -35.58 -22.91 20.75
N SER A 210 -35.60 -22.94 22.09
CA SER A 210 -35.24 -21.78 22.91
C SER A 210 -33.79 -21.36 22.66
N LEU A 211 -32.87 -22.33 22.64
CA LEU A 211 -31.45 -22.09 22.39
C LEU A 211 -31.20 -21.52 20.99
N GLN A 212 -31.92 -22.01 19.98
CA GLN A 212 -31.83 -21.47 18.62
C GLN A 212 -32.27 -20.00 18.58
N HIS A 213 -33.33 -19.63 19.31
CA HIS A 213 -33.76 -18.24 19.42
C HIS A 213 -32.76 -17.36 20.16
N GLU A 214 -32.22 -17.84 21.29
CA GLU A 214 -31.15 -17.15 22.03
C GLU A 214 -29.91 -16.95 21.14
N TYR A 215 -29.54 -17.96 20.34
CA TYR A 215 -28.44 -17.88 19.40
C TYR A 215 -28.61 -16.75 18.39
N PHE A 216 -29.76 -16.67 17.71
CA PHE A 216 -29.98 -15.60 16.73
C PHE A 216 -30.05 -14.21 17.37
N THR A 217 -30.60 -14.11 18.59
CA THR A 217 -30.56 -12.86 19.36
C THR A 217 -29.12 -12.41 19.64
N CYS A 218 -28.24 -13.35 19.98
CA CYS A 218 -26.82 -13.06 20.18
C CYS A 218 -26.08 -12.76 18.87
N GLN A 219 -26.52 -13.32 17.74
CA GLN A 219 -25.98 -12.99 16.42
C GLN A 219 -26.29 -11.54 16.04
N ASP A 220 -27.50 -11.06 16.32
CA ASP A 220 -27.85 -9.65 16.06
C ASP A 220 -26.95 -8.71 16.88
N GLN A 221 -26.74 -9.00 18.17
CA GLN A 221 -25.80 -8.24 19.02
C GLN A 221 -24.35 -8.32 18.53
N LEU A 222 -23.94 -9.47 17.99
CA LEU A 222 -22.62 -9.64 17.42
C LEU A 222 -22.42 -8.76 16.17
N GLU A 223 -23.42 -8.66 15.30
CA GLU A 223 -23.34 -7.77 14.13
C GLU A 223 -23.24 -6.31 14.56
N GLU A 224 -24.00 -5.85 15.56
CA GLU A 224 -23.88 -4.50 16.11
C GLU A 224 -22.46 -4.19 16.62
N VAL A 225 -21.87 -5.13 17.37
CA VAL A 225 -20.49 -5.02 17.85
C VAL A 225 -19.50 -4.97 16.69
N LEU A 226 -19.67 -5.83 15.68
CA LEU A 226 -18.78 -5.87 14.53
C LEU A 226 -18.91 -4.62 13.66
N ASP A 227 -20.09 -4.02 13.56
CA ASP A 227 -20.29 -2.74 12.85
C ASP A 227 -19.48 -1.61 13.49
N VAL A 228 -19.44 -1.54 14.82
CA VAL A 228 -18.59 -0.57 15.54
C VAL A 228 -17.11 -0.83 15.26
N VAL A 229 -16.66 -2.09 15.29
CA VAL A 229 -15.27 -2.45 15.00
C VAL A 229 -14.89 -2.12 13.56
N VAL A 230 -15.76 -2.42 12.59
CA VAL A 230 -15.55 -2.08 11.17
C VAL A 230 -15.48 -0.57 10.97
N ALA A 231 -16.38 0.19 11.61
CA ALA A 231 -16.38 1.65 11.52
C ALA A 231 -15.08 2.25 12.05
N ASN A 232 -14.62 1.78 13.22
CA ASN A 232 -13.34 2.20 13.79
C ASN A 232 -12.16 1.82 12.90
N GLN A 233 -12.13 0.59 12.40
CA GLN A 233 -11.09 0.13 11.49
C GLN A 233 -11.02 0.97 10.20
N ARG A 234 -12.17 1.32 9.61
CA ARG A 234 -12.24 2.20 8.43
C ARG A 234 -11.73 3.61 8.74
N TYR A 235 -12.12 4.17 9.89
CA TYR A 235 -11.65 5.47 10.34
C TYR A 235 -10.12 5.51 10.44
N VAL A 236 -9.55 4.56 11.20
CA VAL A 236 -8.10 4.45 11.42
C VAL A 236 -7.33 4.23 10.13
N LEU A 237 -7.83 3.38 9.23
CA LEU A 237 -7.19 3.13 7.93
C LEU A 237 -7.24 4.36 7.02
N SER A 238 -8.34 5.11 7.05
CA SER A 238 -8.48 6.35 6.28
C SER A 238 -7.52 7.43 6.78
N GLU A 239 -7.42 7.62 8.10
CA GLU A 239 -6.46 8.53 8.72
C GLU A 239 -5.03 8.18 8.35
N ARG A 240 -4.67 6.90 8.47
CA ARG A 240 -3.35 6.38 8.08
C ARG A 240 -3.06 6.60 6.59
N SER A 241 -4.04 6.39 5.71
CA SER A 241 -3.88 6.67 4.27
C SER A 241 -3.58 8.15 4.02
N ALA A 242 -4.33 9.05 4.66
CA ALA A 242 -4.12 10.49 4.53
C ALA A 242 -2.72 10.91 5.03
N GLN A 243 -2.30 10.38 6.18
CA GLN A 243 -0.97 10.65 6.74
C GLN A 243 0.14 10.13 5.81
N ARG A 244 0.03 8.90 5.29
CA ARG A 244 1.01 8.34 4.34
C ARG A 244 1.10 9.18 3.06
N LYS A 245 -0.03 9.66 2.54
CA LYS A 245 -0.06 10.59 1.38
C LYS A 245 0.67 11.89 1.70
N PHE A 246 0.47 12.46 2.89
CA PHE A 246 1.20 13.64 3.34
C PHE A 246 2.73 13.38 3.43
N LEU A 247 3.14 12.27 4.04
CA LEU A 247 4.55 11.91 4.18
C LEU A 247 5.21 11.72 2.81
N VAL A 248 4.60 10.97 1.91
CA VAL A 248 5.11 10.76 0.55
C VAL A 248 5.15 12.05 -0.24
N HIS A 249 4.09 12.88 -0.19
CA HIS A 249 4.08 14.18 -0.86
C HIS A 249 5.25 15.06 -0.38
N SER A 250 5.51 15.06 0.92
CA SER A 250 6.61 15.84 1.50
C SER A 250 8.00 15.34 1.07
N LEU A 251 8.17 14.03 0.82
CA LEU A 251 9.40 13.47 0.23
C LEU A 251 9.50 13.80 -1.26
N HIS A 252 8.39 13.70 -1.99
CA HIS A 252 8.30 14.04 -3.41
C HIS A 252 8.64 15.51 -3.68
N SER A 253 8.24 16.43 -2.79
CA SER A 253 8.57 17.86 -2.92
C SER A 253 10.08 18.15 -3.01
N LEU A 254 10.93 17.26 -2.49
CA LEU A 254 12.38 17.39 -2.59
C LEU A 254 12.89 17.19 -4.01
N GLU A 255 12.17 16.43 -4.85
CA GLU A 255 12.50 16.28 -6.26
C GLU A 255 12.19 17.54 -7.06
N GLY A 256 11.13 18.26 -6.68
CA GLY A 256 10.85 19.61 -7.18
C GLY A 256 12.03 20.55 -6.89
N LEU A 257 12.49 20.58 -5.63
CA LEU A 257 13.66 21.37 -5.24
C LEU A 257 14.91 21.03 -6.07
N ILE A 258 15.18 19.73 -6.29
CA ILE A 258 16.29 19.28 -7.13
C ILE A 258 16.09 19.83 -8.55
N SER A 259 14.94 19.55 -9.17
CA SER A 259 14.65 19.94 -10.56
C SER A 259 14.77 21.45 -10.77
N ASP A 260 14.21 22.25 -9.88
CA ASP A 260 14.27 23.71 -9.92
C ASP A 260 15.72 24.21 -9.78
N THR A 261 16.49 23.64 -8.85
CA THR A 261 17.90 24.03 -8.65
C THR A 261 18.73 23.80 -9.91
N PHE A 262 18.62 22.62 -10.53
CA PHE A 262 19.37 22.31 -11.75
C PHE A 262 18.89 23.11 -12.95
N SER A 263 17.58 23.27 -13.14
CA SER A 263 17.03 24.04 -14.26
C SER A 263 17.41 25.52 -14.16
N ASN A 264 17.25 26.11 -12.98
CA ASN A 264 17.59 27.52 -12.76
C ASN A 264 19.09 27.76 -12.95
N THR A 265 19.93 26.85 -12.47
CA THR A 265 21.38 26.98 -12.66
C THR A 265 21.76 26.85 -14.14
N SER A 266 21.16 25.90 -14.87
CA SER A 266 21.42 25.75 -16.32
C SER A 266 21.05 27.01 -17.10
N VAL A 267 19.88 27.59 -16.82
CA VAL A 267 19.45 28.88 -17.43
C VAL A 267 20.39 30.03 -17.02
N THR A 268 20.81 30.07 -15.75
CA THR A 268 21.73 31.09 -15.24
C THR A 268 23.08 31.01 -15.95
N LEU A 269 23.64 29.81 -16.08
CA LEU A 269 24.89 29.57 -16.82
C LEU A 269 24.76 30.02 -18.28
N ASP A 270 23.70 29.62 -18.98
CA ASP A 270 23.46 30.03 -20.36
C ASP A 270 23.35 31.55 -20.50
N SER A 271 22.64 32.21 -19.60
CA SER A 271 22.50 33.67 -19.59
C SER A 271 23.85 34.38 -19.37
N TRP A 272 24.67 33.85 -18.46
CA TRP A 272 25.99 34.38 -18.12
C TRP A 272 26.96 34.23 -19.31
N PHE A 273 27.01 33.07 -19.96
CA PHE A 273 27.82 32.87 -21.17
C PHE A 273 27.32 33.71 -22.36
N ASN A 274 26.01 33.89 -22.51
CA ASN A 274 25.44 34.79 -23.52
C ASN A 274 25.81 36.27 -23.27
N HIS A 275 25.98 36.68 -22.00
CA HIS A 275 26.47 38.01 -21.66
C HIS A 275 27.95 38.16 -21.99
N MET A 276 28.77 37.16 -21.63
CA MET A 276 30.19 37.10 -21.96
C MET A 276 30.46 37.20 -23.47
N ARG A 277 29.69 36.49 -24.30
CA ARG A 277 29.79 36.57 -25.78
C ARG A 277 29.54 37.99 -26.31
N ARG A 278 28.65 38.77 -25.67
CA ARG A 278 28.30 40.13 -26.11
C ARG A 278 29.33 41.20 -25.73
N GLY A 279 30.25 40.89 -24.80
CA GLY A 279 31.20 41.88 -24.26
C GLY A 279 32.68 41.47 -24.24
N SER A 280 33.05 40.26 -24.67
CA SER A 280 34.42 39.74 -24.53
C SER A 280 35.28 39.85 -25.79
N LEU A 281 36.61 39.85 -25.58
CA LEU A 281 37.65 39.70 -26.62
C LEU A 281 37.98 38.22 -26.92
N ILE A 282 37.26 37.28 -26.30
CA ILE A 282 37.52 35.84 -26.39
C ILE A 282 36.79 35.29 -27.63
N PRO A 283 37.43 34.43 -28.45
CA PRO A 283 36.79 33.79 -29.59
C PRO A 283 35.52 33.04 -29.21
N ALA A 284 34.51 33.09 -30.10
CA ALA A 284 33.22 32.44 -29.86
C ALA A 284 33.37 30.92 -29.64
N GLU A 285 34.27 30.26 -30.38
CA GLU A 285 34.53 28.83 -30.22
C GLU A 285 35.06 28.48 -28.82
N GLU A 286 35.91 29.33 -28.22
CA GLU A 286 36.46 29.10 -26.88
C GLU A 286 35.40 29.32 -25.78
N THR A 287 34.52 30.31 -25.96
CA THR A 287 33.38 30.51 -25.04
C THR A 287 32.35 29.39 -25.12
N ASP A 288 32.10 28.83 -26.32
CA ASP A 288 31.15 27.74 -26.50
C ASP A 288 31.67 26.43 -25.89
N GLN A 289 32.99 26.15 -26.01
CA GLN A 289 33.62 25.01 -25.33
C GLN A 289 33.55 25.13 -23.81
N LEU A 290 33.74 26.33 -23.25
CA LEU A 290 33.61 26.55 -21.80
C LEU A 290 32.16 26.41 -21.33
N GLN A 291 31.19 26.86 -22.12
CA GLN A 291 29.76 26.69 -21.84
C GLN A 291 29.37 25.21 -21.85
N GLU A 292 29.78 24.46 -22.88
CA GLU A 292 29.55 23.02 -22.98
C GLU A 292 30.17 22.27 -21.80
N LYS A 293 31.40 22.63 -21.40
CA LYS A 293 32.07 22.06 -20.24
C LYS A 293 31.29 22.31 -18.94
N ALA A 294 30.84 23.55 -18.71
CA ALA A 294 30.08 23.90 -17.51
C ALA A 294 28.70 23.20 -17.46
N GLN A 295 28.00 23.10 -18.59
CA GLN A 295 26.75 22.36 -18.69
C GLN A 295 26.95 20.86 -18.49
N THR A 296 28.05 20.30 -19.02
CA THR A 296 28.42 18.89 -18.78
C THR A 296 28.72 18.65 -17.31
N GLU A 297 29.47 19.55 -16.65
CA GLU A 297 29.75 19.46 -15.22
C GLU A 297 28.45 19.49 -14.38
N LEU A 298 27.50 20.36 -14.72
CA LEU A 298 26.19 20.41 -14.08
C LEU A 298 25.43 19.08 -14.22
N LEU A 299 25.44 18.45 -15.40
CA LEU A 299 24.84 17.13 -15.62
C LEU A 299 25.56 16.04 -14.81
N MET A 300 26.88 16.09 -14.72
CA MET A 300 27.66 15.14 -13.91
C MET A 300 27.35 15.26 -12.42
N VAL A 301 27.15 16.48 -11.90
CA VAL A 301 26.70 16.69 -10.51
C VAL A 301 25.30 16.12 -10.30
N ARG A 302 24.38 16.28 -11.27
CA ARG A 302 23.04 15.68 -11.21
C ARG A 302 23.10 14.15 -11.15
N GLN A 303 23.88 13.54 -12.05
CA GLN A 303 24.04 12.09 -12.07
C GLN A 303 24.62 11.58 -10.75
N ARG A 304 25.66 12.24 -10.20
CA ARG A 304 26.26 11.87 -8.92
C ARG A 304 25.27 12.00 -7.76
N LEU A 305 24.44 13.05 -7.76
CA LEU A 305 23.37 13.25 -6.79
C LEU A 305 22.41 12.06 -6.82
N ASP A 306 21.92 11.69 -8.00
CA ASP A 306 20.96 10.59 -8.18
C ASP A 306 21.55 9.25 -7.75
N GLU A 307 22.81 8.97 -8.10
CA GLU A 307 23.54 7.76 -7.69
C GLU A 307 23.71 7.70 -6.16
N THR A 308 24.13 8.81 -5.55
CA THR A 308 24.34 8.90 -4.10
C THR A 308 23.03 8.75 -3.35
N LEU A 309 21.96 9.42 -3.79
CA LEU A 309 20.63 9.29 -3.20
C LEU A 309 20.13 7.85 -3.27
N ASN A 310 20.28 7.19 -4.42
CA ASN A 310 19.89 5.80 -4.60
C ASN A 310 20.68 4.85 -3.68
N GLN A 311 21.98 5.09 -3.52
CA GLN A 311 22.82 4.29 -2.64
C GLN A 311 22.44 4.45 -1.17
N GLU A 312 22.31 5.70 -0.69
CA GLU A 312 21.96 6.02 0.68
C GLU A 312 20.56 5.49 1.06
N LYS A 313 19.56 5.71 0.20
CA LYS A 313 18.20 5.17 0.34
C LYS A 313 18.20 3.65 0.47
N ARG A 314 18.93 2.94 -0.41
CA ARG A 314 19.06 1.47 -0.34
C ARG A 314 19.77 1.00 0.93
N ALA A 315 20.79 1.73 1.39
CA ALA A 315 21.55 1.38 2.59
C ALA A 315 20.67 1.42 3.86
N MET A 316 19.82 2.43 4.00
CA MET A 316 18.95 2.58 5.18
C MET A 316 17.73 1.65 5.19
N ARG A 317 17.27 1.18 4.02
CA ARG A 317 16.07 0.34 3.85
C ARG A 317 16.01 -0.85 4.81
N CYS A 318 17.07 -1.65 4.88
CA CYS A 318 17.09 -2.86 5.68
C CYS A 318 16.96 -2.58 7.19
N GLY A 319 17.53 -1.46 7.65
CA GLY A 319 17.42 -1.03 9.05
C GLY A 319 15.98 -0.66 9.42
N LEU A 320 15.31 0.11 8.54
CA LEU A 320 13.91 0.50 8.71
C LEU A 320 12.96 -0.70 8.72
N ILE A 321 13.13 -1.63 7.78
CA ILE A 321 12.34 -2.87 7.70
C ILE A 321 12.55 -3.73 8.95
N LYS A 322 13.81 -3.90 9.39
CA LYS A 322 14.12 -4.72 10.55
C LYS A 322 13.45 -4.18 11.82
N LYS A 323 13.61 -2.87 12.11
CA LYS A 323 12.99 -2.21 13.27
C LYS A 323 11.47 -2.35 13.25
N ARG A 324 10.85 -2.09 12.10
CA ARG A 324 9.40 -2.18 11.91
C ARG A 324 8.88 -3.60 12.15
N ARG A 325 9.49 -4.61 11.52
CA ARG A 325 9.09 -6.01 11.70
C ARG A 325 9.17 -6.47 13.14
N GLU A 326 10.23 -6.09 13.86
CA GLU A 326 10.43 -6.45 15.27
C GLU A 326 9.28 -5.91 16.14
N LEU A 327 9.06 -4.60 16.10
CA LEU A 327 8.06 -3.94 16.95
C LEU A 327 6.62 -4.36 16.61
N ILE A 328 6.30 -4.47 15.31
CA ILE A 328 4.96 -4.92 14.89
C ILE A 328 4.73 -6.39 15.28
N SER A 329 5.73 -7.26 15.11
CA SER A 329 5.61 -8.67 15.50
C SER A 329 5.38 -8.82 17.01
N ASP A 330 6.07 -8.00 17.82
CA ASP A 330 5.92 -8.01 19.26
C ASP A 330 4.51 -7.58 19.69
N LEU A 331 4.01 -6.47 19.14
CA LEU A 331 2.65 -6.00 19.44
C LEU A 331 1.59 -7.00 18.98
N VAL A 332 1.69 -7.51 17.75
CA VAL A 332 0.75 -8.51 17.21
C VAL A 332 0.75 -9.79 18.05
N ARG A 333 1.91 -10.21 18.57
CA ARG A 333 1.99 -11.36 19.48
C ARG A 333 1.23 -11.10 20.78
N VAL A 334 1.35 -9.90 21.34
CA VAL A 334 0.56 -9.49 22.52
C VAL A 334 -0.93 -9.47 22.20
N HIS A 335 -1.33 -8.91 21.06
CA HIS A 335 -2.73 -8.90 20.61
C HIS A 335 -3.31 -10.32 20.49
N LYS A 336 -2.59 -11.23 19.82
CA LYS A 336 -2.99 -12.64 19.69
C LYS A 336 -3.07 -13.34 21.05
N GLN A 337 -2.22 -12.98 22.01
CA GLN A 337 -2.30 -13.51 23.36
C GLN A 337 -3.55 -13.01 24.09
N ARG A 338 -3.83 -11.70 24.08
CA ARG A 338 -5.04 -11.12 24.70
C ARG A 338 -6.33 -11.70 24.10
N GLN A 339 -6.36 -11.94 22.79
CA GLN A 339 -7.49 -12.63 22.13
C GLN A 339 -7.68 -14.07 22.65
N LYS A 340 -6.58 -14.82 22.82
CA LYS A 340 -6.64 -16.16 23.41
C LYS A 340 -7.09 -16.10 24.86
N ASP A 341 -6.58 -15.15 25.65
CA ASP A 341 -6.94 -15.01 27.06
C ASP A 341 -8.43 -14.71 27.21
N LEU A 342 -8.99 -13.81 26.38
CA LEU A 342 -10.42 -13.53 26.37
C LEU A 342 -11.27 -14.77 26.00
N SER A 343 -10.78 -15.59 25.07
CA SER A 343 -11.44 -16.85 24.69
C SER A 343 -11.29 -17.95 25.77
N VAL A 344 -10.17 -18.00 26.49
CA VAL A 344 -9.90 -19.01 27.55
C VAL A 344 -10.59 -18.66 28.87
N VAL A 345 -10.63 -17.38 29.25
CA VAL A 345 -11.28 -16.89 30.48
C VAL A 345 -12.78 -17.17 30.49
N SER A 346 -13.38 -17.39 29.31
CA SER A 346 -14.75 -17.92 29.20
C SER A 346 -14.95 -19.29 29.87
N LYS A 347 -13.89 -20.04 30.18
CA LYS A 347 -13.93 -21.41 30.70
C LYS A 347 -13.62 -21.56 32.19
N SER A 348 -13.17 -20.49 32.87
CA SER A 348 -12.50 -20.63 34.18
C SER A 348 -13.01 -19.74 35.33
N LEU A 349 -14.07 -18.96 35.13
CA LEU A 349 -14.69 -18.18 36.21
C LEU A 349 -16.17 -18.53 36.34
N GLU A 350 -16.57 -18.94 37.54
CA GLU A 350 -17.95 -19.17 37.99
C GLU A 350 -18.82 -17.89 37.97
N GLU A 351 -18.29 -16.77 37.48
CA GLU A 351 -19.08 -15.57 37.20
C GLU A 351 -19.78 -15.76 35.86
N GLU A 352 -21.09 -16.03 35.94
CA GLU A 352 -22.02 -16.03 34.82
C GLU A 352 -22.04 -14.63 34.16
N ARG A 353 -21.02 -14.34 33.34
CA ARG A 353 -20.98 -13.10 32.55
C ARG A 353 -21.98 -13.23 31.42
N ASP A 354 -22.91 -12.30 31.40
CA ASP A 354 -23.88 -12.13 30.34
C ASP A 354 -23.18 -12.06 28.96
N ILE A 355 -23.81 -12.65 27.95
CA ILE A 355 -23.28 -12.74 26.59
C ILE A 355 -23.03 -11.34 26.02
N ALA A 356 -23.91 -10.38 26.31
CA ALA A 356 -23.74 -8.99 25.89
C ALA A 356 -22.44 -8.37 26.47
N GLN A 357 -22.13 -8.64 27.74
CA GLN A 357 -20.88 -8.17 28.36
C GLN A 357 -19.65 -8.81 27.70
N HIS A 358 -19.74 -10.08 27.31
CA HIS A 358 -18.66 -10.72 26.58
C HIS A 358 -18.44 -10.11 25.19
N LEU A 359 -19.51 -9.87 24.44
CA LEU A 359 -19.43 -9.21 23.14
C LEU A 359 -18.85 -7.79 23.28
N GLN A 360 -19.22 -7.07 24.33
CA GLN A 360 -18.61 -5.77 24.66
C GLN A 360 -17.10 -5.88 24.97
N CYS A 361 -16.66 -6.94 25.66
CA CYS A 361 -15.23 -7.19 25.87
C CYS A 361 -14.49 -7.40 24.55
N TRP A 362 -15.08 -8.14 23.61
CA TRP A 362 -14.54 -8.28 22.25
C TRP A 362 -14.48 -6.94 21.53
N GLN A 363 -15.56 -6.14 21.57
CA GLN A 363 -15.58 -4.80 20.97
C GLN A 363 -14.43 -3.93 21.48
N ASN A 364 -14.28 -3.85 22.80
CA ASN A 364 -13.26 -3.04 23.45
C ASN A 364 -11.86 -3.52 23.09
N LEU A 365 -11.64 -4.84 23.11
CA LEU A 365 -10.35 -5.45 22.78
C LEU A 365 -9.96 -5.15 21.33
N LEU A 366 -10.87 -5.36 20.38
CA LEU A 366 -10.61 -5.16 18.96
C LEU A 366 -10.41 -3.68 18.61
N THR A 367 -11.20 -2.80 19.22
CA THR A 367 -11.05 -1.35 19.12
C THR A 367 -9.68 -0.91 19.63
N ALA A 368 -9.26 -1.39 20.81
CA ALA A 368 -7.96 -1.07 21.37
C ALA A 368 -6.82 -1.59 20.49
N HIS A 369 -6.92 -2.83 19.98
CA HIS A 369 -5.91 -3.39 19.08
C HIS A 369 -5.75 -2.58 17.78
N CYS A 370 -6.87 -2.14 17.19
CA CYS A 370 -6.83 -1.28 15.99
C CYS A 370 -6.09 0.04 16.26
N LEU A 371 -6.36 0.69 17.40
CA LEU A 371 -5.73 1.95 17.78
C LEU A 371 -4.24 1.77 18.11
N GLU A 372 -3.89 0.82 18.98
CA GLU A 372 -2.50 0.54 19.38
C GLU A 372 -1.62 0.21 18.17
N LEU A 373 -2.12 -0.62 17.24
CA LEU A 373 -1.37 -0.99 16.05
C LEU A 373 -1.20 0.21 15.09
N ALA A 374 -2.24 1.03 14.95
CA ALA A 374 -2.17 2.20 14.09
C ALA A 374 -1.22 3.26 14.63
N GLU A 375 -1.23 3.53 15.93
CA GLU A 375 -0.30 4.46 16.58
C GLU A 375 1.16 4.02 16.36
N LEU A 376 1.46 2.74 16.55
CA LEU A 376 2.78 2.19 16.29
C LEU A 376 3.19 2.35 14.82
N ILE A 377 2.30 2.00 13.89
CA ILE A 377 2.60 2.08 12.44
C ILE A 377 2.80 3.54 12.02
N ASN A 378 1.94 4.45 12.48
CA ASN A 378 2.03 5.88 12.17
C ASN A 378 3.36 6.45 12.67
N THR A 379 3.75 6.12 13.90
CA THR A 379 5.05 6.52 14.47
C THR A 379 6.21 5.99 13.62
N LEU A 380 6.17 4.72 13.22
CA LEU A 380 7.23 4.11 12.40
C LEU A 380 7.30 4.70 10.98
N ASP A 381 6.16 5.13 10.43
CA ASP A 381 6.07 5.76 9.11
C ASP A 381 6.61 7.20 9.16
N GLU A 382 6.29 7.95 10.21
CA GLU A 382 6.84 9.29 10.47
C GLU A 382 8.34 9.27 10.69
N GLU A 383 8.84 8.38 11.56
CA GLU A 383 10.28 8.22 11.81
C GLU A 383 11.03 7.85 10.52
N ALA A 384 10.50 6.91 9.75
CA ALA A 384 11.11 6.51 8.48
C ALA A 384 11.15 7.69 7.49
N ALA A 385 10.05 8.42 7.33
CA ALA A 385 10.00 9.59 6.47
C ALA A 385 10.96 10.71 6.94
N ALA A 386 11.10 10.92 8.24
CA ALA A 386 12.03 11.89 8.81
C ALA A 386 13.49 11.51 8.53
N ASP A 387 13.86 10.25 8.73
CA ASP A 387 15.20 9.74 8.43
C ASP A 387 15.52 9.86 6.93
N ILE A 388 14.58 9.48 6.06
CA ILE A 388 14.74 9.57 4.60
C ILE A 388 14.92 11.03 4.18
N ARG A 389 14.08 11.93 4.68
CA ARG A 389 14.17 13.37 4.40
C ARG A 389 15.52 13.93 4.85
N LYS A 390 15.98 13.58 6.05
CA LYS A 390 17.25 14.06 6.61
C LYS A 390 18.44 13.66 5.72
N VAL A 391 18.47 12.40 5.29
CA VAL A 391 19.52 11.90 4.39
C VAL A 391 19.43 12.57 3.03
N THR A 392 18.23 12.64 2.45
CA THR A 392 17.99 13.28 1.14
C THR A 392 18.43 14.73 1.14
N MET A 393 18.06 15.50 2.16
CA MET A 393 18.45 16.91 2.28
C MET A 393 19.95 17.10 2.41
N ARG A 394 20.66 16.24 3.15
CA ARG A 394 22.13 16.31 3.26
C ARG A 394 22.79 16.14 1.90
N VAL A 395 22.31 15.18 1.12
CA VAL A 395 22.85 14.87 -0.21
C VAL A 395 22.53 16.00 -1.21
N ILE A 396 21.32 16.56 -1.15
CA ILE A 396 20.94 17.77 -1.92
C ILE A 396 21.85 18.96 -1.57
N GLN A 397 22.09 19.21 -0.28
CA GLN A 397 22.96 20.31 0.16
C GLN A 397 24.40 20.17 -0.35
N GLY A 398 24.92 18.93 -0.37
CA GLY A 398 26.22 18.63 -0.98
C GLY A 398 26.26 18.98 -2.46
N ALA A 399 25.25 18.54 -3.23
CA ALA A 399 25.14 18.87 -4.65
C ALA A 399 24.98 20.37 -4.88
N ILE A 400 24.21 21.09 -4.07
CA ILE A 400 24.08 22.56 -4.17
C ILE A 400 25.44 23.25 -3.98
N ALA A 401 26.29 22.76 -3.07
CA ALA A 401 27.64 23.29 -2.90
C ALA A 401 28.50 23.08 -4.15
N ASP A 402 28.45 21.88 -4.75
CA ASP A 402 29.15 21.56 -6.00
C ASP A 402 28.64 22.43 -7.17
N ILE A 403 27.31 22.58 -7.31
CA ILE A 403 26.67 23.42 -8.33
C ILE A 403 27.14 24.88 -8.22
N LYS A 404 27.18 25.42 -7.00
CA LYS A 404 27.64 26.79 -6.74
C LYS A 404 29.12 27.02 -7.10
N ALA A 405 29.92 25.97 -7.20
CA ALA A 405 31.33 26.07 -7.60
C ALA A 405 31.54 26.11 -9.13
N ILE A 406 30.55 25.70 -9.93
CA ILE A 406 30.66 25.61 -11.39
C ILE A 406 30.88 26.99 -12.03
N GLN A 407 30.04 27.98 -11.71
CA GLN A 407 30.17 29.32 -12.31
C GLN A 407 31.49 30.01 -11.91
N PRO A 408 31.94 30.02 -10.65
CA PRO A 408 33.27 30.52 -10.28
C PRO A 408 34.42 29.82 -11.00
N SER A 409 34.35 28.49 -11.15
CA SER A 409 35.34 27.70 -11.90
C SER A 409 35.38 28.10 -13.38
N ALA A 410 34.22 28.25 -14.01
CA ALA A 410 34.08 28.74 -15.38
C ALA A 410 34.62 30.18 -15.54
N ALA A 411 34.30 31.07 -14.60
CA ALA A 411 34.82 32.44 -14.60
C ALA A 411 36.35 32.49 -14.50
N GLN A 412 36.95 31.65 -13.65
CA GLN A 412 38.40 31.54 -13.55
C GLN A 412 39.04 30.99 -14.85
N ALA A 413 38.40 30.03 -15.51
CA ALA A 413 38.84 29.50 -16.79
C ALA A 413 38.80 30.59 -17.89
N VAL A 414 37.73 31.38 -17.95
CA VAL A 414 37.64 32.55 -18.83
C VAL A 414 38.78 33.55 -18.54
N LEU A 415 39.04 33.86 -17.27
CA LEU A 415 40.12 34.80 -16.90
C LEU A 415 41.50 34.34 -17.36
N SER A 416 41.74 33.02 -17.41
CA SER A 416 43.01 32.46 -17.90
C SER A 416 43.20 32.56 -19.42
N LEU A 417 42.14 32.81 -20.19
CA LEU A 417 42.18 32.98 -21.65
C LEU A 417 42.35 34.45 -22.07
N LEU A 418 42.26 35.41 -21.15
CA LEU A 418 42.45 36.83 -21.44
C LEU A 418 43.96 37.17 -21.60
N PRO A 419 44.33 37.99 -22.61
CA PRO A 419 45.72 38.39 -22.81
C PRO A 419 46.26 39.29 -21.66
N PRO A 420 47.57 39.25 -21.35
CA PRO A 420 48.15 40.05 -20.26
C PRO A 420 47.95 41.55 -20.50
N GLY A 421 47.18 42.22 -19.62
CA GLY A 421 46.94 43.67 -19.65
C GLY A 421 45.55 44.11 -20.15
N ALA A 422 44.64 43.20 -20.49
CA ALA A 422 43.24 43.55 -20.74
C ALA A 422 42.54 43.97 -19.44
N LYS A 423 41.88 45.14 -19.43
CA LYS A 423 41.10 45.60 -18.27
C LYS A 423 40.02 44.58 -17.93
N GLN A 424 39.84 44.30 -16.64
CA GLN A 424 38.72 43.51 -16.12
C GLN A 424 37.42 44.05 -16.73
N LEU A 425 36.69 43.19 -17.45
CA LEU A 425 35.25 43.39 -17.54
C LEU A 425 34.74 43.37 -16.10
N ASP A 426 33.97 44.39 -15.73
CA ASP A 426 33.28 44.46 -14.45
C ASP A 426 32.34 43.25 -14.36
N LEU A 427 32.85 42.14 -13.86
CA LEU A 427 32.10 40.95 -13.48
C LEU A 427 31.43 41.28 -12.15
N GLN A 428 30.48 42.21 -12.16
CA GLN A 428 29.59 42.41 -11.02
C GLN A 428 28.71 41.16 -10.89
N VAL A 429 29.04 40.34 -9.90
CA VAL A 429 28.08 39.46 -9.24
C VAL A 429 27.21 40.37 -8.39
N GLU A 430 26.07 40.82 -8.93
CA GLU A 430 24.99 41.34 -8.09
C GLU A 430 24.50 40.20 -7.19
N PRO A 431 24.54 40.36 -5.85
CA PRO A 431 23.91 39.40 -4.96
C PRO A 431 22.39 39.62 -5.02
N GLU A 432 21.61 38.59 -5.35
CA GLU A 432 20.17 38.67 -5.14
C GLU A 432 19.88 38.88 -3.63
N PRO A 433 18.96 39.79 -3.27
CA PRO A 433 18.63 40.05 -1.88
C PRO A 433 17.67 38.97 -1.33
N GLY A 434 18.11 38.33 -0.24
CA GLY A 434 17.29 37.91 0.91
C GLY A 434 16.16 36.91 0.69
#